data_AF-A0AAV9KW62-F1
#
_entry.id   AF-A0AAV9KW62-F1
#
_cell.length_a   1.000
_cell.length_b   1.000
_cell.length_c   1.000
_cell.angle_alpha   90.00
_cell.angle_beta   90.00
_cell.angle_gamma   90.00
#
_symmetry.space_group_name_H-M   'P 1'
#
loop_
_entity.id
_entity.type
_entity.pdbx_description
1 polymer ?
#
loop_
_entity_poly.entity_id
_entity_poly.type
_entity_poly.pdbx_seq_one_letter_code
_entity_poly.pdbx_strand_id
1 'polypeptide(L)'
;MEKNDAHPHVIHNMVSSMHSLAFIHGAFHWVGISRNYIVVSFNISHEVYGEIPLPEQICLMNSVNIGISVMEGILCAYSNVYHQGNRAFKLWVMKDYSLKESWISVFTMVDSDIRIPMRKYRFATNDVLFWCLHLLCGDNAFRTRRGSFTLLARGIAQK
;
A
#
# COMPACT_ATOMS: atom_id res chain seq x y z
N MET A 1 34.62 -6.18 7.58
CA MET A 1 33.74 -5.93 6.42
C MET A 1 33.18 -4.55 6.64
N GLU A 2 33.62 -3.59 5.83
CA GLU A 2 33.38 -2.16 6.05
C GLU A 2 31.90 -1.85 5.83
N LYS A 3 31.27 -1.25 6.84
CA LYS A 3 29.85 -0.92 6.84
C LYS A 3 29.70 0.32 5.96
N ASN A 4 29.20 0.15 4.75
CA ASN A 4 28.81 1.30 3.93
C ASN A 4 27.58 1.95 4.58
N ASP A 5 27.82 2.97 5.40
CA ASP A 5 26.79 3.83 6.04
C ASP A 5 26.12 4.77 5.03
N ALA A 6 25.89 4.30 3.80
CA ALA A 6 25.19 5.07 2.78
C ALA A 6 23.69 5.07 3.10
N HIS A 7 23.24 6.14 3.76
CA HIS A 7 21.82 6.41 3.94
C HIS A 7 21.15 6.69 2.58
N PRO A 8 19.87 6.32 2.42
CA PRO A 8 19.15 6.51 1.17
C PRO A 8 19.03 8.01 0.86
N HIS A 9 18.95 8.37 -0.42
CA HIS A 9 18.81 9.74 -0.94
C HIS A 9 17.40 10.34 -0.72
N VAL A 10 16.73 9.88 0.34
CA VAL A 10 15.38 10.24 0.74
C VAL A 10 15.42 11.53 1.53
N ILE A 11 14.62 12.50 1.09
CA ILE A 11 14.48 13.79 1.76
C ILE A 11 13.49 13.66 2.93
N HIS A 12 12.45 12.84 2.78
CA HIS A 12 11.43 12.65 3.80
C HIS A 12 10.85 11.22 3.77
N ASN A 13 10.73 10.58 4.94
CA ASN A 13 10.10 9.27 5.06
C ASN A 13 8.58 9.41 5.30
N MET A 14 7.77 8.80 4.45
CA MET A 14 6.31 8.81 4.58
C MET A 14 5.83 7.58 5.36
N VAL A 15 6.06 7.61 6.68
CA VAL A 15 5.48 6.64 7.62
C VAL A 15 4.39 7.36 8.41
N SER A 16 3.19 7.42 7.83
CA SER A 16 2.00 7.83 8.57
C SER A 16 1.66 6.75 9.60
N SER A 17 0.99 7.10 10.71
CA SER A 17 0.43 6.12 11.66
C SER A 17 -0.51 5.10 11.01
N MET A 18 -0.97 5.41 9.79
CA MET A 18 -1.81 4.54 8.97
C MET A 18 -1.03 3.66 7.99
N HIS A 19 0.31 3.72 7.93
CA HIS A 19 1.11 2.91 6.99
C HIS A 19 1.67 1.68 7.71
N SER A 20 1.57 0.51 7.09
CA SER A 20 2.25 -0.68 7.58
C SER A 20 3.75 -0.59 7.28
N LEU A 21 4.59 -0.85 8.28
CA LEU A 21 6.00 -1.14 8.05
C LEU A 21 6.10 -2.57 7.51
N ALA A 22 6.23 -2.71 6.20
CA ALA A 22 6.18 -4.00 5.53
C ALA A 22 7.48 -4.79 5.75
N PHE A 23 7.38 -6.03 6.22
CA PHE A 23 8.56 -6.87 6.48
C PHE A 23 8.57 -8.10 5.58
N ILE A 24 9.61 -8.22 4.74
CA ILE A 24 9.81 -9.35 3.82
C ILE A 24 11.31 -9.46 3.48
N HIS A 25 11.80 -10.67 3.21
CA HIS A 25 13.21 -10.92 2.85
C HIS A 25 14.23 -10.32 3.84
N GLY A 26 13.90 -10.29 5.13
CA GLY A 26 14.78 -9.75 6.17
C GLY A 26 14.90 -8.22 6.18
N ALA A 27 14.05 -7.51 5.45
CA ALA A 27 14.06 -6.06 5.40
C ALA A 27 12.69 -5.44 5.72
N PHE A 28 12.73 -4.30 6.40
CA PHE A 28 11.58 -3.40 6.53
C PHE A 28 11.45 -2.52 5.30
N HIS A 29 10.22 -2.19 4.93
CA HIS A 29 9.91 -1.42 3.73
C HIS A 29 8.87 -0.35 4.02
N TRP A 30 9.11 0.85 3.50
CA TRP A 30 8.19 1.98 3.57
C TRP A 30 8.37 2.92 2.38
N VAL A 31 7.50 3.92 2.27
CA VAL A 31 7.60 4.93 1.20
C VAL A 31 8.55 6.04 1.64
N GLY A 32 9.54 6.33 0.80
CA GLY A 32 10.39 7.52 0.89
C GLY A 32 10.03 8.53 -0.20
N ILE A 33 10.29 9.81 0.08
CA ILE A 33 10.15 10.93 -0.86
C ILE A 33 11.54 11.46 -1.20
N SER A 34 11.88 11.47 -2.50
CA SER A 34 13.03 12.18 -3.05
C SER A 34 12.53 13.08 -4.20
N ARG A 35 13.10 12.99 -5.41
CA ARG A 35 12.49 13.60 -6.63
C ARG A 35 11.14 12.99 -6.97
N ASN A 36 10.97 11.71 -6.67
CA ASN A 36 9.75 10.92 -6.81
C ASN A 36 9.55 10.07 -5.54
N TYR A 37 8.41 9.38 -5.46
CA TYR A 37 8.21 8.34 -4.45
C TYR A 37 9.08 7.11 -4.76
N ILE A 38 9.70 6.56 -3.73
CA ILE A 38 10.50 5.32 -3.80
C ILE A 38 10.13 4.39 -2.65
N VAL A 39 10.42 3.10 -2.79
CA VAL A 39 10.42 2.20 -1.64
C VAL A 39 11.79 2.23 -1.00
N VAL A 40 11.83 2.57 0.28
CA VAL A 40 13.03 2.42 1.10
C VAL A 40 12.97 1.05 1.72
N SER A 41 14.08 0.31 1.65
CA SER A 41 14.27 -0.93 2.39
C SER A 41 15.36 -0.76 3.44
N PHE A 42 15.22 -1.45 4.57
CA PHE A 42 16.27 -1.55 5.59
C PHE A 42 16.42 -3.00 6.01
N ASN A 43 17.53 -3.61 5.61
CA ASN A 43 17.89 -4.97 5.99
C ASN A 43 18.36 -4.97 7.45
N ILE A 44 17.63 -5.66 8.32
CA ILE A 44 17.94 -5.64 9.76
C ILE A 44 19.20 -6.45 10.10
N SER A 45 19.46 -7.54 9.39
CA SER A 45 20.59 -8.44 9.67
C SER A 45 21.94 -7.82 9.33
N HIS A 46 21.97 -6.99 8.28
CA HIS A 46 23.17 -6.33 7.79
C HIS A 46 23.20 -4.83 8.09
N GLU A 47 22.08 -4.28 8.58
CA GLU A 47 21.88 -2.85 8.84
C GLU A 47 22.15 -1.96 7.62
N VAL A 48 21.76 -2.45 6.43
CA VAL A 48 21.98 -1.77 5.15
C VAL A 48 20.67 -1.25 4.60
N TYR A 49 20.69 -0.01 4.11
CA TYR A 49 19.56 0.58 3.39
C TYR A 49 19.59 0.20 1.91
N GLY A 50 18.40 0.09 1.33
CA GLY A 50 18.21 -0.07 -0.10
C GLY A 50 17.10 0.85 -0.61
N GLU A 51 17.11 1.06 -1.92
CA GLU A 51 16.08 1.80 -2.62
C GLU A 51 15.54 0.94 -3.75
N ILE A 52 14.21 0.85 -3.85
CA ILE A 52 13.54 0.15 -4.93
C ILE A 52 12.63 1.15 -5.65
N PRO A 53 12.84 1.38 -6.97
CA PRO A 53 12.01 2.29 -7.72
C PRO A 53 10.54 1.83 -7.75
N LEU A 54 9.63 2.78 -7.61
CA LEU A 54 8.21 2.56 -7.87
C LEU A 54 7.90 2.76 -9.37
N PRO A 55 6.83 2.13 -9.88
CA PRO A 55 6.33 2.40 -11.22
C PRO A 55 5.88 3.86 -11.36
N GLU A 56 6.07 4.44 -12.54
CA GLU A 56 5.69 5.83 -12.82
C GLU A 56 4.19 6.09 -12.59
N GLN A 57 3.36 5.08 -12.83
CA GLN A 57 1.91 5.16 -12.61
C GLN A 57 1.54 5.30 -11.12
N ILE A 58 2.44 4.92 -10.21
CA ILE A 58 2.29 5.11 -8.75
C ILE A 58 2.83 6.49 -8.36
N CYS A 59 3.91 6.95 -9.01
CA CYS A 59 4.61 8.19 -8.68
C CYS A 59 3.90 9.47 -9.13
N LEU A 60 2.64 9.40 -9.59
CA LEU A 60 1.91 10.56 -10.07
C LEU A 60 1.61 11.55 -8.92
N MET A 61 1.86 12.85 -9.14
CA MET A 61 1.68 13.92 -8.15
C MET A 61 0.22 14.13 -7.72
N ASN A 62 -0.76 13.56 -8.43
CA ASN A 62 -2.17 13.57 -8.04
C ASN A 62 -2.56 12.43 -7.07
N SER A 63 -1.58 11.63 -6.63
CA SER A 63 -1.77 10.62 -5.60
C SER A 63 -1.96 11.28 -4.23
N VAL A 64 -3.08 10.98 -3.57
CA VAL A 64 -3.44 11.51 -2.26
C VAL A 64 -2.85 10.65 -1.14
N ASN A 65 -2.57 9.37 -1.41
CA ASN A 65 -1.94 8.45 -0.47
C ASN A 65 -1.21 7.34 -1.25
N ILE A 66 0.00 6.97 -0.79
CA ILE A 66 0.79 5.83 -1.28
C ILE A 66 1.31 5.07 -0.07
N GLY A 67 1.28 3.74 -0.13
CA GLY A 67 1.84 2.91 0.94
C GLY A 67 2.38 1.57 0.44
N ILE A 68 3.16 0.93 1.30
CA ILE A 68 3.77 -0.38 1.08
C ILE A 68 3.18 -1.39 2.07
N SER A 69 2.96 -2.61 1.58
CA SER A 69 2.38 -3.72 2.35
C SER A 69 2.95 -5.05 1.86
N VAL A 70 2.70 -6.15 2.57
CA VAL A 70 3.05 -7.51 2.13
C VAL A 70 1.77 -8.31 1.93
N MET A 71 1.65 -9.05 0.82
CA MET A 71 0.55 -9.97 0.51
C MET A 71 1.11 -11.33 0.19
N GLU A 72 0.70 -12.38 0.90
CA GLU A 72 1.07 -13.76 0.51
C GLU A 72 2.59 -13.93 0.31
N GLY A 73 3.40 -13.24 1.13
CA GLY A 73 4.85 -13.26 1.00
C GLY A 73 5.40 -12.49 -0.21
N ILE A 74 4.65 -11.53 -0.75
CA ILE A 74 5.03 -10.67 -1.90
C ILE A 74 4.90 -9.20 -1.51
N LEU A 75 5.91 -8.39 -1.86
CA LEU A 75 5.89 -6.95 -1.62
C LEU A 75 4.84 -6.27 -2.51
N CYS A 76 4.04 -5.38 -1.93
CA CYS A 76 2.96 -4.70 -2.61
C CYS A 76 3.03 -3.20 -2.40
N ALA A 77 2.72 -2.45 -3.45
CA ALA A 77 2.51 -1.01 -3.40
C ALA A 77 1.04 -0.71 -3.65
N TYR A 78 0.50 0.32 -3.03
CA TYR A 78 -0.83 0.82 -3.34
C TYR A 78 -0.84 2.34 -3.42
N SER A 79 -1.78 2.88 -4.20
CA SER A 79 -2.01 4.31 -4.26
C SER A 79 -3.50 4.63 -4.36
N ASN A 80 -3.87 5.82 -3.88
CA ASN A 80 -5.16 6.43 -4.09
C ASN A 80 -4.99 7.70 -4.93
N VAL A 81 -5.48 7.67 -6.16
CA VAL A 81 -5.35 8.78 -7.11
C VAL A 81 -6.67 9.52 -7.21
N TYR A 82 -6.65 10.84 -7.07
CA TYR A 82 -7.83 11.68 -7.31
C TYR A 82 -7.83 12.23 -8.74
N HIS A 83 -8.90 11.99 -9.48
CA HIS A 83 -9.06 12.47 -10.85
C HIS A 83 -10.54 12.74 -11.15
N GLN A 84 -10.85 13.96 -11.59
CA GLN A 84 -12.20 14.38 -12.02
C GLN A 84 -13.32 14.02 -11.02
N GLY A 85 -13.12 14.28 -9.72
CA GLY A 85 -14.12 13.98 -8.68
C GLY A 85 -14.13 12.53 -8.19
N ASN A 86 -13.43 11.62 -8.87
CA ASN A 86 -13.34 10.22 -8.51
C ASN A 86 -12.01 9.90 -7.83
N ARG A 87 -12.03 8.88 -6.96
CA ARG A 87 -10.84 8.33 -6.33
C ARG A 87 -10.63 6.90 -6.80
N ALA A 88 -9.45 6.63 -7.33
CA ALA A 88 -9.07 5.33 -7.81
C ALA A 88 -8.03 4.72 -6.86
N PHE A 89 -8.41 3.64 -6.20
CA PHE A 89 -7.47 2.78 -5.52
C PHE A 89 -6.86 1.78 -6.49
N LYS A 90 -5.54 1.65 -6.45
CA LYS A 90 -4.81 0.66 -7.24
C LYS A 90 -3.82 -0.08 -6.36
N LEU A 91 -3.65 -1.37 -6.62
CA LEU A 91 -2.72 -2.26 -5.93
C LEU A 91 -1.80 -2.93 -6.94
N TRP A 92 -0.50 -2.91 -6.65
CA TRP A 92 0.54 -3.54 -7.42
C TRP A 92 1.28 -4.56 -6.56
N VAL A 93 1.75 -5.63 -7.20
CA VAL A 93 2.62 -6.65 -6.60
C VAL A 93 3.96 -6.64 -7.31
N MET A 94 5.04 -6.84 -6.57
CA MET A 94 6.39 -7.01 -7.11
C MET A 94 6.67 -8.49 -7.26
N LYS A 95 6.59 -9.04 -8.48
CA LYS A 95 6.82 -10.47 -8.70
C LYS A 95 8.25 -10.89 -8.38
N ASP A 96 9.20 -10.08 -8.84
CA ASP A 96 10.62 -10.34 -8.67
C ASP A 96 11.20 -9.23 -7.80
N TYR A 97 11.56 -9.61 -6.57
CA TYR A 97 11.97 -8.66 -5.56
C TYR A 97 13.15 -7.79 -6.02
N SER A 98 13.05 -6.48 -5.76
CA SER A 98 14.00 -5.43 -6.18
C SER A 98 14.06 -5.12 -7.69
N LEU A 99 13.27 -5.78 -8.55
CA LEU A 99 13.17 -5.44 -9.98
C LEU A 99 12.00 -4.48 -10.23
N LYS A 100 12.29 -3.28 -10.72
CA LYS A 100 11.27 -2.24 -11.02
C LYS A 100 10.25 -2.74 -12.05
N GLU A 101 10.69 -3.49 -13.04
CA GLU A 101 9.88 -3.99 -14.15
C GLU A 101 8.90 -5.08 -13.73
N SER A 102 9.11 -5.67 -12.54
CA SER A 102 8.27 -6.77 -12.02
C SER A 102 7.00 -6.30 -11.31
N TRP A 103 6.84 -4.98 -11.13
CA TRP A 103 5.63 -4.40 -10.56
C TRP A 103 4.45 -4.59 -11.51
N ILE A 104 3.45 -5.35 -11.08
CA ILE A 104 2.24 -5.64 -11.86
C ILE A 104 1.01 -5.17 -11.11
N SER A 105 0.13 -4.42 -11.78
CA SER A 105 -1.17 -4.04 -11.24
C SER A 105 -2.07 -5.26 -11.16
N VAL A 106 -2.61 -5.55 -9.97
CA VAL A 106 -3.46 -6.73 -9.73
C VAL A 106 -4.86 -6.38 -9.29
N PHE A 107 -5.12 -5.12 -8.93
CA PHE A 107 -6.43 -4.68 -8.47
C PHE A 107 -6.61 -3.18 -8.71
N THR A 108 -7.81 -2.79 -9.15
CA THR A 108 -8.23 -1.40 -9.29
C THR A 108 -9.68 -1.28 -8.83
N MET A 109 -9.99 -0.23 -8.07
CA MET A 109 -11.34 0.10 -7.62
C MET A 109 -11.52 1.62 -7.70
N VAL A 110 -12.69 2.06 -8.16
CA VAL A 110 -13.04 3.48 -8.22
C VAL A 110 -14.22 3.72 -7.29
N ASP A 111 -14.06 4.65 -6.35
CA ASP A 111 -15.08 5.04 -5.39
C ASP A 111 -14.78 6.46 -4.90
N SER A 112 -15.68 7.41 -5.17
CA SER A 112 -15.50 8.84 -4.85
C SER A 112 -15.32 9.11 -3.34
N ASP A 113 -15.85 8.25 -2.49
CA ASP A 113 -16.02 8.51 -1.07
C ASP A 113 -14.86 7.95 -0.24
N ILE A 114 -14.03 7.07 -0.82
CA ILE A 114 -12.92 6.41 -0.11
C ILE A 114 -11.68 7.31 -0.07
N ARG A 115 -11.31 7.77 1.13
CA ARG A 115 -10.11 8.58 1.38
C ARG A 115 -8.85 7.73 1.48
N ILE A 116 -8.88 6.69 2.31
CA ILE A 116 -7.71 5.86 2.63
C ILE A 116 -8.13 4.39 2.63
N PRO A 117 -7.90 3.67 1.53
CA PRO A 117 -8.04 2.21 1.50
C PRO A 117 -6.74 1.56 2.00
N MET A 118 -6.79 0.99 3.20
CA MET A 118 -5.74 0.11 3.72
C MET A 118 -6.11 -1.33 3.46
N ARG A 119 -5.31 -2.04 2.66
CA ARG A 119 -5.54 -3.47 2.44
C ARG A 119 -5.31 -4.26 3.73
N LYS A 120 -6.22 -5.17 4.05
CA LYS A 120 -6.17 -6.02 5.24
C LYS A 120 -6.02 -7.49 4.90
N TYR A 121 -6.69 -7.96 3.85
CA TYR A 121 -6.73 -9.38 3.51
C TYR A 121 -7.02 -9.62 2.03
N ARG A 122 -6.56 -10.74 1.46
CA ARG A 122 -6.93 -11.24 0.13
C ARG A 122 -7.69 -12.55 0.31
N PHE A 123 -8.89 -12.61 -0.24
CA PHE A 123 -9.70 -13.83 -0.26
C PHE A 123 -9.22 -14.78 -1.37
N ALA A 124 -9.49 -16.08 -1.21
CA ALA A 124 -9.23 -17.10 -2.23
C ALA A 124 -9.92 -16.81 -3.58
N THR A 125 -11.00 -16.02 -3.56
CA THR A 125 -11.72 -15.54 -4.75
C THR A 125 -11.01 -14.40 -5.49
N ASN A 126 -9.77 -14.05 -5.09
CA ASN A 126 -9.02 -12.86 -5.51
C ASN A 126 -9.70 -11.52 -5.21
N ASP A 127 -10.79 -11.53 -4.44
CA ASP A 127 -11.32 -10.31 -3.86
C ASP A 127 -10.40 -9.83 -2.73
N VAL A 128 -10.41 -8.53 -2.46
CA VAL A 128 -9.50 -7.94 -1.49
C VAL A 128 -10.32 -7.16 -0.48
N LEU A 129 -10.03 -7.40 0.80
CA LEU A 129 -10.61 -6.69 1.92
C LEU A 129 -9.75 -5.47 2.24
N PHE A 130 -10.39 -4.31 2.29
CA PHE A 130 -9.76 -3.05 2.67
C PHE A 130 -10.51 -2.46 3.85
N TRP A 131 -9.77 -1.87 4.78
CA TRP A 131 -10.31 -0.90 5.72
C TRP A 131 -10.26 0.47 5.04
N CYS A 132 -11.39 1.17 5.01
CA CYS A 132 -11.52 2.45 4.35
C CYS A 132 -11.96 3.53 5.35
N LEU A 133 -11.39 4.73 5.23
CA LEU A 133 -11.93 5.95 5.84
C LEU A 133 -12.72 6.73 4.78
N HIS A 134 -13.96 7.09 5.08
CA HIS A 134 -14.84 7.82 4.15
C HIS A 134 -14.77 9.34 4.36
N LEU A 135 -14.83 10.09 3.26
CA LEU A 135 -14.73 11.56 3.30
C LEU A 135 -15.97 12.25 3.85
N LEU A 136 -17.15 11.78 3.46
CA LEU A 136 -18.40 12.50 3.68
C LEU A 136 -18.98 12.26 5.09
N CYS A 137 -18.83 11.07 5.64
CA CYS A 137 -19.34 10.72 6.97
C CYS A 137 -18.28 10.63 8.06
N GLY A 138 -16.98 10.61 7.72
CA GLY A 138 -15.89 10.41 8.68
C GLY A 138 -15.84 9.01 9.29
N ASP A 139 -16.79 8.13 8.95
CA ASP A 139 -16.80 6.75 9.38
C ASP A 139 -15.70 5.93 8.71
N ASN A 140 -15.36 4.83 9.36
CA ASN A 140 -14.51 3.81 8.78
C ASN A 140 -15.27 2.49 8.61
N ALA A 141 -14.97 1.77 7.54
CA ALA A 141 -15.62 0.51 7.25
C ALA A 141 -14.69 -0.45 6.54
N PHE A 142 -14.92 -1.75 6.72
CA PHE A 142 -14.33 -2.77 5.87
C PHE A 142 -15.13 -2.89 4.57
N ARG A 143 -14.46 -3.02 3.44
CA ARG A 143 -15.07 -3.10 2.11
C ARG A 143 -14.32 -4.06 1.20
N THR A 144 -15.03 -4.54 0.19
CA THR A 144 -14.49 -5.22 -0.99
C THR A 144 -14.97 -4.49 -2.24
N ARG A 145 -14.58 -4.95 -3.43
CA ARG A 145 -15.13 -4.39 -4.69
C ARG A 145 -16.65 -4.55 -4.81
N ARG A 146 -17.25 -5.43 -4.00
CA ARG A 146 -18.70 -5.69 -3.96
C ARG A 146 -19.45 -4.76 -3.01
N GLY A 147 -18.75 -3.85 -2.31
CA GLY A 147 -19.32 -2.93 -1.34
C GLY A 147 -18.90 -3.22 0.10
N SER A 148 -19.71 -2.77 1.05
CA SER A 148 -19.45 -2.90 2.49
C SER A 148 -19.32 -4.36 2.93
N PHE A 149 -18.36 -4.62 3.81
CA PHE A 149 -18.06 -5.93 4.36
C PHE A 149 -18.17 -5.87 5.88
N THR A 150 -19.03 -6.72 6.46
CA THR A 150 -19.18 -6.84 7.91
C THR A 150 -18.35 -8.03 8.38
N LEU A 151 -17.42 -7.80 9.31
CA LEU A 151 -16.60 -8.87 9.90
C LEU A 151 -17.39 -9.75 10.88
N LEU A 152 -18.49 -9.23 11.41
CA LEU A 152 -19.38 -9.97 12.30
C LEU A 152 -20.40 -10.76 11.48
N ALA A 153 -20.64 -12.01 11.88
CA ALA A 153 -21.77 -12.78 11.37
C ALA A 153 -23.06 -11.96 11.60
N ARG A 154 -23.94 -11.90 10.60
CA ARG A 154 -25.32 -11.43 10.81
C ARG A 154 -26.01 -12.45 11.71
N GLY A 155 -25.80 -12.32 13.02
CA GLY A 155 -26.57 -13.02 14.02
C GLY A 155 -28.03 -12.66 13.79
N ILE A 156 -28.86 -13.69 13.71
CA ILE A 156 -30.31 -13.62 13.64
C ILE A 156 -30.78 -12.79 14.84
N ALA A 157 -31.00 -11.49 14.64
CA ALA A 157 -31.80 -10.69 15.54
C ALA A 157 -33.25 -10.83 15.07
N GLN A 158 -33.82 -12.01 15.32
CA GLN A 158 -35.27 -12.14 15.49
C GLN A 158 -35.50 -12.50 16.95
N LYS A 159 -36.09 -11.57 17.68
CA LYS A 159 -36.91 -11.85 18.84
C LYS A 159 -38.14 -10.99 18.75
#